data_AF-A0A6B3IGC9-F1
#
_entry.id   AF-A0A6B3IGC9-F1
#
_cell.length_a   1.000
_cell.length_b   1.000
_cell.length_c   1.000
_cell.angle_alpha   90.00
_cell.angle_beta   90.00
_cell.angle_gamma   90.00
#
_symmetry.space_group_name_H-M   'P 1'
#
loop_
_entity.id
_entity.type
_entity.pdbx_description
1 polymer ?
#
loop_
_entity_poly.entity_id
_entity_poly.type
_entity_poly.pdbx_seq_one_letter_code
_entity_poly.pdbx_strand_id
1 'polypeptide(L)'
;WAGAVLAVAVLAKWGGGTGAARLSGQSWRDAMSIGALMNCRGLTELIVLNVGLGLGVIGQDLFTILVLMALITTAATSPALNLIRKGMPEEEPEVERRPA
;
A
#
# COMPACT_ATOMS: atom_id res chain seq x y z
N TRP A 1 -14.02 2.98 -17.35
CA TRP A 1 -14.19 1.73 -16.56
C TRP A 1 -12.95 1.39 -15.74
N ALA A 2 -11.77 1.27 -16.37
CA ALA A 2 -10.51 0.94 -15.67
C ALA A 2 -10.22 1.85 -14.46
N GLY A 3 -10.44 3.17 -14.58
CA GLY A 3 -10.27 4.10 -13.45
C GLY A 3 -11.20 3.85 -12.26
N ALA A 4 -12.44 3.39 -12.50
CA ALA A 4 -13.36 3.05 -11.42
C ALA A 4 -12.95 1.74 -10.74
N VAL A 5 -12.48 0.75 -11.50
CA VAL A 5 -11.94 -0.51 -10.96
C VAL A 5 -10.69 -0.25 -10.13
N LEU A 6 -9.80 0.63 -10.60
CA LEU A 6 -8.62 1.10 -9.86
C LEU A 6 -9.02 1.77 -8.55
N ALA A 7 -9.96 2.71 -8.58
CA ALA A 7 -10.40 3.42 -7.38
C ALA A 7 -11.00 2.46 -6.35
N VAL A 8 -11.86 1.53 -6.77
CA VAL A 8 -12.46 0.52 -5.88
C VAL A 8 -11.38 -0.41 -5.32
N ALA A 9 -10.42 -0.86 -6.12
CA ALA A 9 -9.34 -1.73 -5.67
C ALA A 9 -8.44 -1.04 -4.64
N VAL A 10 -8.08 0.23 -4.86
CA VAL A 10 -7.29 1.04 -3.93
C VAL A 10 -8.04 1.26 -2.61
N LEU A 11 -9.32 1.64 -2.68
CA LEU A 11 -10.15 1.86 -1.49
C LEU A 11 -10.40 0.55 -0.71
N ALA A 12 -10.56 -0.58 -1.40
CA ALA A 12 -10.74 -1.87 -0.74
C ALA A 12 -9.48 -2.33 0.00
N LYS A 13 -8.28 -2.13 -0.59
CA LYS A 13 -7.01 -2.47 0.06
C LYS A 13 -6.69 -1.52 1.22
N TRP A 14 -6.87 -0.22 1.01
CA TRP A 14 -6.61 0.78 2.03
C TRP A 14 -7.60 0.64 3.20
N GLY A 15 -8.90 0.53 2.88
CA GLY A 15 -9.96 0.31 3.87
C GLY A 15 -9.87 -1.04 4.59
N GLY A 16 -9.48 -2.11 3.90
CA GLY A 16 -9.27 -3.42 4.52
C GLY A 16 -8.11 -3.42 5.51
N GLY A 17 -6.97 -2.81 5.16
CA GLY A 17 -5.81 -2.68 6.05
C GLY A 17 -6.09 -1.77 7.24
N THR A 18 -6.75 -0.63 7.02
CA THR A 18 -7.15 0.28 8.11
C THR A 18 -8.22 -0.32 9.01
N GLY A 19 -9.19 -1.05 8.46
CA GLY A 19 -10.20 -1.77 9.23
C GLY A 19 -9.60 -2.85 10.12
N ALA A 20 -8.68 -3.66 9.58
CA ALA A 20 -7.98 -4.69 10.34
C ALA A 20 -7.12 -4.10 11.48
N ALA A 21 -6.36 -3.04 11.21
CA ALA A 21 -5.57 -2.37 12.23
C ALA A 21 -6.44 -1.72 13.33
N ARG A 22 -7.60 -1.18 12.96
CA ARG A 22 -8.55 -0.62 13.92
C ARG A 22 -9.17 -1.70 14.83
N LEU A 23 -9.44 -2.88 14.27
CA LEU A 23 -9.91 -4.06 15.02
C LEU A 23 -8.83 -4.59 15.97
N SER A 24 -7.55 -4.45 15.62
CA SER A 24 -6.41 -4.76 16.50
C SER A 24 -6.19 -3.72 17.62
N GLY A 25 -7.08 -2.73 17.77
CA GLY A 25 -7.03 -1.74 18.84
C GLY A 25 -6.16 -0.52 18.55
N GLN A 26 -5.62 -0.39 17.32
CA GLN A 26 -4.78 0.76 17.01
C GLN A 26 -5.55 2.06 16.80
N SER A 27 -4.88 3.18 17.08
CA SER A 27 -5.44 4.51 16.87
C SER A 27 -5.84 4.70 15.40
N TRP A 28 -6.85 5.52 15.13
CA TRP A 28 -7.31 5.77 13.75
C TRP A 28 -6.19 6.24 12.81
N ARG A 29 -5.18 6.91 13.36
CA ARG A 29 -4.02 7.43 12.63
C ARG A 29 -3.04 6.31 12.30
N ASP A 30 -2.74 5.44 13.25
CA ASP A 30 -1.85 4.28 13.05
C ASP A 30 -2.50 3.25 12.12
N ALA A 31 -3.82 3.08 12.23
CA ALA A 31 -4.58 2.22 11.34
C ALA A 31 -4.54 2.72 9.87
N MET A 32 -4.61 4.04 9.65
CA MET A 32 -4.45 4.62 8.30
C MET A 32 -3.02 4.46 7.78
N SER A 33 -2.00 4.62 8.64
CA SER A 33 -0.59 4.39 8.28
C SER A 33 -0.33 2.92 7.92
N ILE A 34 -0.85 1.96 8.70
CA ILE A 34 -0.74 0.52 8.42
C ILE A 34 -1.46 0.17 7.11
N GLY A 35 -2.66 0.73 6.88
CA GLY A 35 -3.38 0.58 5.61
C GLY A 35 -2.59 1.13 4.42
N ALA A 36 -1.91 2.27 4.58
CA ALA A 36 -1.07 2.87 3.54
C ALA A 36 0.17 2.00 3.25
N LEU A 37 0.84 1.51 4.29
CA LEU A 37 2.02 0.64 4.20
C LEU A 37 1.72 -0.72 3.56
N MET A 38 0.50 -1.24 3.70
CA MET A 38 0.09 -2.48 3.01
C MET A 38 0.16 -2.39 1.48
N ASN A 39 0.16 -1.18 0.92
CA ASN A 39 0.28 -0.95 -0.52
C ASN A 39 1.75 -0.82 -1.00
N CYS A 40 2.76 -0.86 -0.11
CA CYS A 40 4.19 -0.75 -0.46
C CYS A 40 4.78 -2.05 -1.08
N ARG A 41 4.07 -2.72 -1.98
CA ARG A 41 4.50 -4.00 -2.63
C ARG A 41 4.99 -3.84 -4.07
N GLY A 42 5.46 -2.64 -4.45
CA GLY A 42 5.77 -2.28 -5.84
C GLY A 42 6.74 -3.21 -6.58
N LEU A 43 7.91 -3.52 -6.01
CA LEU A 43 8.89 -4.38 -6.67
C LEU A 43 8.40 -5.83 -6.85
N THR A 44 7.75 -6.39 -5.82
CA THR A 44 7.24 -7.77 -5.88
C THR A 44 6.09 -7.90 -6.88
N GLU A 45 5.22 -6.89 -6.95
CA GLU A 45 4.07 -6.88 -7.86
C GLU A 45 4.53 -6.73 -9.32
N LEU A 46 5.52 -5.86 -9.58
CA LEU A 46 6.13 -5.72 -10.90
C LEU A 46 6.77 -7.02 -11.41
N ILE A 47 7.48 -7.75 -10.55
CA ILE A 47 8.10 -9.04 -10.90
C ILE A 47 7.01 -10.06 -11.25
N VAL A 48 5.96 -10.18 -10.44
CA VAL A 48 4.84 -11.10 -10.69
C VAL A 48 4.10 -10.77 -11.98
N LEU A 49 3.87 -9.49 -12.26
CA LEU A 49 3.25 -9.04 -13.50
C LEU A 49 4.10 -9.36 -14.73
N ASN A 50 5.42 -9.21 -14.63
CA ASN A 50 6.34 -9.49 -15.73
C ASN A 50 6.38 -11.01 -16.02
N VAL A 51 6.42 -11.83 -14.98
CA VAL A 51 6.31 -13.30 -15.10
C VAL A 51 4.96 -13.70 -15.71
N GLY A 52 3.85 -13.12 -15.26
CA GLY A 52 2.52 -13.42 -15.78
C GLY A 52 2.33 -13.00 -17.25
N LEU A 53 2.96 -11.92 -17.68
CA LEU A 53 2.99 -11.49 -19.09
C LEU A 53 3.82 -12.46 -19.93
N GLY A 54 4.98 -12.91 -19.43
CA GLY A 54 5.81 -13.91 -20.09
C GLY A 54 5.13 -15.27 -20.23
N LEU A 55 4.22 -15.62 -19.31
CA LEU A 55 3.40 -16.83 -19.37
C LEU A 55 2.12 -16.66 -20.22
N GLY A 56 1.84 -15.46 -20.74
CA GLY A 56 0.63 -15.17 -21.51
C GLY A 56 -0.68 -15.18 -20.71
N VAL A 57 -0.60 -15.24 -19.37
CA VAL A 57 -1.77 -15.24 -18.47
C VAL A 57 -2.46 -13.88 -18.46
N ILE A 58 -1.70 -12.82 -18.71
CA ILE A 58 -2.16 -11.43 -18.75
C ILE A 58 -1.69 -10.75 -20.04
N GLY A 59 -2.60 -10.05 -20.71
CA GLY A 59 -2.30 -9.29 -21.93
C GLY A 59 -1.56 -7.99 -21.63
N GLN A 60 -0.91 -7.44 -22.66
CA GLN A 60 -0.10 -6.21 -22.57
C GLN A 60 -0.89 -5.00 -22.04
N ASP A 61 -2.18 -4.89 -22.38
CA ASP A 61 -3.06 -3.83 -21.88
C ASP A 61 -3.30 -3.94 -20.37
N LEU A 62 -3.54 -5.17 -19.87
CA LEU A 62 -3.78 -5.40 -18.45
C LEU A 62 -2.50 -5.24 -17.63
N PHE A 63 -1.35 -5.68 -18.18
CA PHE A 63 -0.04 -5.44 -17.59
C PHE A 63 0.18 -3.94 -17.36
N THR A 64 -0.08 -3.11 -18.37
CA THR A 64 0.13 -1.66 -18.27
C THR A 64 -0.77 -1.01 -17.21
N ILE A 65 -2.04 -1.43 -17.10
CA ILE A 65 -2.97 -0.95 -16.09
C ILE A 65 -2.52 -1.34 -14.67
N LEU A 66 -2.09 -2.58 -14.47
CA LEU A 66 -1.66 -3.09 -13.16
C LEU A 66 -0.34 -2.45 -12.71
N VAL A 67 0.60 -2.24 -13.65
CA VAL A 67 1.84 -1.49 -13.39
C VAL A 67 1.52 -0.05 -12.99
N LEU A 68 0.64 0.63 -13.74
CA LEU A 68 0.23 2.00 -13.41
C LEU A 68 -0.48 2.07 -12.05
N MET A 69 -1.32 1.11 -11.71
CA MET A 69 -1.92 1.01 -10.37
C MET A 69 -0.84 0.98 -9.29
N ALA A 70 0.10 0.05 -9.41
CA ALA A 70 1.11 -0.21 -8.40
C ALA A 70 1.99 1.04 -8.20
N LEU A 71 2.43 1.67 -9.30
CA LEU A 71 3.23 2.89 -9.25
C LEU A 71 2.46 4.08 -8.67
N ILE A 72 1.24 4.33 -9.14
CA ILE A 72 0.41 5.45 -8.66
C ILE A 72 0.08 5.27 -7.17
N THR A 73 -0.29 4.07 -6.75
CA THR A 73 -0.64 3.78 -5.35
C THR A 73 0.59 3.90 -4.46
N THR A 74 1.76 3.40 -4.89
CA THR A 74 3.02 3.56 -4.16
C THR A 74 3.43 5.02 -4.04
N ALA A 75 3.32 5.77 -5.14
CA ALA A 75 3.60 7.20 -5.17
C ALA A 75 2.61 7.99 -4.30
N ALA A 76 1.36 7.55 -4.16
CA ALA A 76 0.34 8.14 -3.29
C ALA A 76 0.50 7.77 -1.81
N THR A 77 1.10 6.61 -1.50
CA THR A 77 1.41 6.20 -0.12
C THR A 77 2.38 7.19 0.55
N SER A 78 3.36 7.72 -0.18
CA SER A 78 4.35 8.68 0.35
C SER A 78 3.74 10.02 0.83
N PRO A 79 2.92 10.75 0.04
CA PRO A 79 2.20 11.93 0.50
C PRO A 79 1.13 11.60 1.53
N ALA A 80 0.44 10.46 1.44
CA ALA A 80 -0.53 10.03 2.45
C ALA A 80 0.14 9.86 3.82
N LEU A 81 1.29 9.18 3.88
CA LEU A 81 2.11 9.05 5.08
C LEU A 81 2.62 10.41 5.58
N ASN A 82 3.08 11.31 4.70
CA ASN A 82 3.52 12.65 5.09
C ASN A 82 2.38 13.53 5.65
N LEU A 83 1.18 13.44 5.07
CA LEU A 83 -0.02 14.14 5.57
C LEU A 83 -0.45 13.60 6.95
N ILE A 84 -0.35 12.29 7.17
CA ILE A 84 -0.63 11.67 8.47
C ILE A 84 0.46 12.04 9.50
N ARG A 85 1.75 12.00 9.11
CA ARG A 85 2.90 12.35 9.96
C ARG A 85 2.98 13.83 10.34
N LYS A 86 2.45 14.75 9.53
CA LYS A 86 2.44 16.19 9.87
C LYS A 86 1.70 16.52 11.19
N GLY A 87 1.00 15.55 11.78
CA GLY A 87 0.39 15.66 13.11
C GLY A 87 0.93 14.69 14.17
N MET A 88 2.11 14.08 13.99
CA MET A 88 2.70 13.09 14.91
C MET A 88 4.10 13.55 15.36
N PRO A 89 4.40 13.55 16.67
CA PRO A 89 5.78 13.57 17.15
C PRO A 89 6.51 12.35 16.59
N GLU A 90 7.80 12.47 16.29
CA GLU A 90 8.63 11.34 15.86
C GLU A 90 8.53 10.20 16.88
N GLU A 91 7.95 9.05 16.50
CA GLU A 91 8.26 7.81 17.20
C GLU A 91 9.71 7.49 16.86
N GLU A 92 10.57 7.76 17.84
CA GLU A 92 11.95 7.28 17.87
C GLU A 92 11.93 5.77 17.60
N PRO A 93 12.79 5.28 16.68
CA PRO A 93 12.87 3.85 16.43
C PRO A 93 13.12 3.17 17.76
N GLU A 94 12.32 2.15 18.09
CA GLU A 94 12.51 1.35 19.28
C GLU A 94 13.88 0.67 19.16
N VAL A 95 14.90 1.37 19.66
CA VAL A 95 16.25 0.88 19.87
C VAL A 95 16.08 -0.29 20.79
N GLU A 96 16.20 -1.46 20.19
CA GLU A 96 16.44 -2.77 20.78
C GLU A 96 16.84 -2.64 22.25
N ARG A 97 15.83 -2.69 23.14
CA ARG A 97 16.02 -2.92 24.56
C ARG A 97 16.52 -4.35 24.68
N ARG A 98 17.77 -4.58 24.32
CA ARG A 98 18.50 -5.79 24.67
C ARG A 98 18.66 -5.73 26.20
N PRO A 99 18.02 -6.62 26.97
CA PRO A 99 18.28 -6.67 28.39
C PRO A 99 19.75 -7.07 28.60
N ALA A 100 20.41 -6.25 29.43
CA ALA A 100 21.72 -6.36 30.10
C ALA A 100 22.65 -7.52 29.71
#